data_AF-A0A2X1Q681-F1
#
_entry.id   AF-A0A2X1Q681-F1
#
_cell.length_a   1.000
_cell.length_b   1.000
_cell.length_c   1.000
_cell.angle_alpha   90.00
_cell.angle_beta   90.00
_cell.angle_gamma   90.00
#
_symmetry.space_group_name_H-M   'P 1'
#
loop_
_entity.id
_entity.type
_entity.pdbx_description
1 polymer ?
#
loop_
_entity_poly.entity_id
_entity_poly.type
_entity_poly.pdbx_seq_one_letter_code
_entity_poly.pdbx_strand_id
1 'polypeptide(L)' 'MKDVVIVGALRTPIGCFRGALAGHSAVELGSLVVESVNRTYRRSCICGG' A
#
# COMPACT_ATOMS: atom_id res chain seq x y z
N MET A 1 21.32 -19.79 -4.20
CA MET A 1 20.93 -18.55 -3.48
C MET A 1 19.92 -17.81 -4.33
N LYS A 2 18.88 -17.19 -3.75
CA LYS A 2 17.88 -16.40 -4.50
C LYS A 2 17.96 -14.96 -4.04
N ASP A 3 18.09 -14.03 -4.98
CA ASP A 3 18.05 -12.60 -4.72
C ASP A 3 16.64 -12.17 -4.31
N VAL A 4 16.54 -11.56 -3.14
CA VAL A 4 15.30 -11.00 -2.60
C VAL A 4 15.48 -9.49 -2.56
N VAL A 5 14.64 -8.79 -3.31
CA VAL A 5 14.69 -7.33 -3.43
C VAL A 5 13.35 -6.71 -3.08
N ILE A 6 13.38 -5.48 -2.54
CA ILE A 6 12.17 -4.69 -2.28
C ILE A 6 11.85 -3.93 -3.56
N VAL A 7 10.74 -4.30 -4.19
CA VAL A 7 10.31 -3.68 -5.46
C VAL A 7 9.55 -2.36 -5.27
N GLY A 8 9.10 -2.04 -4.04
CA GLY A 8 8.30 -0.86 -3.74
C GLY A 8 7.71 -0.87 -2.32
N ALA A 9 7.22 0.30 -1.88
CA ALA A 9 6.64 0.48 -0.56
C ALA A 9 5.54 1.55 -0.58
N LEU A 10 4.40 1.25 0.06
CA LEU A 10 3.25 2.15 0.19
C LEU A 10 2.78 2.23 1.65
N ARG A 11 2.03 3.28 1.97
CA ARG A 11 1.43 3.50 3.29
C ARG A 11 0.15 4.34 3.18
N THR A 12 -0.72 4.22 4.18
CA THR A 12 -1.81 5.17 4.41
C THR A 12 -1.30 6.46 5.09
N PRO A 13 -2.02 7.59 4.97
CA PRO A 13 -1.78 8.76 5.78
C PRO A 13 -1.93 8.44 7.27
N ILE A 14 -1.20 9.17 8.13
CA ILE A 14 -1.28 9.01 9.58
C ILE A 14 -2.43 9.88 10.09
N GLY A 15 -3.44 9.25 10.67
CA GLY A 15 -4.54 9.95 11.34
C GLY A 15 -4.21 10.25 12.81
N CYS A 16 -4.76 11.34 13.33
CA CYS A 16 -4.78 11.60 14.78
C CYS A 16 -5.87 10.75 15.46
N PHE A 17 -5.73 10.53 16.77
CA PHE A 17 -6.75 9.86 17.57
C PHE A 17 -8.10 10.57 17.43
N ARG A 18 -9.16 9.82 17.10
CA ARG A 18 -10.51 10.33 16.80
C ARG A 18 -10.55 11.39 15.66
N GLY A 19 -9.54 11.39 14.79
CA GLY A 19 -9.45 12.26 13.62
C GLY A 19 -10.11 11.67 12.37
N ALA A 20 -9.65 12.09 11.19
CA ALA A 20 -10.27 11.76 9.90
C ALA A 20 -10.36 10.26 9.59
N LEU A 21 -9.47 9.42 10.15
CA LEU A 21 -9.47 7.97 9.93
C LEU A 21 -10.20 7.18 11.02
N ALA A 22 -10.84 7.85 11.99
CA ALA A 22 -11.46 7.17 13.14
C ALA A 22 -12.66 6.28 12.76
N GLY A 23 -13.30 6.56 11.62
CA GLY A 23 -14.40 5.75 11.10
C GLY A 23 -13.96 4.48 10.36
N HIS A 24 -12.67 4.27 10.16
CA HIS A 24 -12.15 3.10 9.45
C HIS A 24 -11.54 2.10 10.43
N SER A 25 -11.82 0.83 10.22
CA SER A 25 -11.16 -0.25 10.94
C SER A 25 -9.70 -0.40 10.50
N ALA A 26 -8.88 -0.96 11.39
CA ALA A 26 -7.48 -1.26 11.05
C ALA A 26 -7.35 -2.21 9.86
N VAL A 27 -8.31 -3.13 9.70
CA VAL A 27 -8.34 -4.11 8.60
C VAL A 27 -8.58 -3.42 7.26
N GLU A 28 -9.55 -2.48 7.18
CA GLU A 28 -9.83 -1.72 5.96
C GLU A 28 -8.62 -0.86 5.55
N LEU A 29 -7.97 -0.19 6.50
CA LEU A 29 -6.78 0.60 6.20
C LEU A 29 -5.62 -0.30 5.71
N GLY A 30 -5.47 -1.50 6.27
CA GLY A 30 -4.47 -2.47 5.85
C GLY A 30 -4.74 -3.06 4.47
N SER A 31 -6.00 -3.44 4.19
CA SER A 31 -6.38 -4.03 2.90
C SER A 31 -6.18 -3.06 1.74
N LEU A 32 -6.45 -1.77 1.96
CA LEU A 32 -6.19 -0.72 0.96
C LEU A 32 -4.71 -0.62 0.57
N VAL A 33 -3.78 -0.78 1.54
CA VAL A 33 -2.34 -0.77 1.24
C VAL A 33 -1.93 -1.98 0.41
N VAL A 34 -2.46 -3.16 0.74
CA VAL A 34 -2.16 -4.40 -0.02
C VAL A 34 -2.73 -4.35 -1.44
N GLU A 35 -3.94 -3.82 -1.61
CA GLU A 35 -4.52 -3.66 -2.94
C GLU A 35 -3.74 -2.62 -3.77
N SER A 36 -3.43 -1.47 -3.18
CA SER A 36 -2.72 -0.39 -3.86
C SER A 36 -1.30 -0.76 -4.24
N VAL A 37 -0.57 -1.52 -3.40
CA VAL A 37 0.78 -1.97 -3.74
C VAL A 37 0.73 -2.94 -4.93
N ASN A 38 -0.20 -3.89 -4.93
CA ASN A 38 -0.41 -4.81 -6.06
C ASN A 38 -0.80 -4.06 -7.35
N ARG A 39 -1.65 -3.05 -7.24
CA ARG A 39 -2.06 -2.20 -8.37
C ARG A 39 -0.90 -1.37 -8.92
N THR A 40 -0.08 -0.82 -8.03
CA THR A 40 1.10 -0.01 -8.40
C THR A 40 2.15 -0.87 -9.09
N TYR A 41 2.42 -2.07 -8.57
CA TYR A 41 3.33 -3.02 -9.23
C TYR A 41 2.85 -3.41 -10.62
N ARG A 42 1.57 -3.76 -10.77
CA ARG A 42 0.99 -4.08 -12.08
C ARG A 42 1.11 -2.94 -13.09
N ARG A 43 0.99 -1.68 -12.63
CA ARG A 43 1.19 -0.50 -13.48
C ARG A 43 2.65 -0.22 -13.81
N SER A 44 3.57 -0.44 -12.87
CA SER A 44 5.00 -0.20 -13.13
C SER A 44 5.54 -1.14 -14.21
N CYS A 45 5.06 -2.39 -14.29
CA CYS A 45 5.50 -3.32 -15.33
C CYS A 45 5.01 -2.97 -16.75
N ILE A 46 3.87 -2.29 -16.90
CA ILE A 46 3.33 -1.92 -18.23
C ILE A 46 3.95 -0.63 -18.79
N CYS A 47 4.62 0.18 -17.96
CA CYS A 47 5.25 1.44 -18.37
C CYS A 47 6.77 1.36 -18.49
N GLY A 48 7.38 0.18 -18.25
CA GLY A 48 8.83 -0.04 -18.38
C GLY A 48 9.25 -0.48 -19.79
N GLY A 49 8.79 0.24 -20.82
CA GLY A 49 9.24 0.10 -22.21
C GLY A 49 10.36 1.08 -22.52
#